data_AF-A0AAW7A8E2-F1
#
_entry.id   AF-A0AAW7A8E2-F1
#
_cell.length_a   1.000
_cell.length_b   1.000
_cell.length_c   1.000
_cell.angle_alpha   90.00
_cell.angle_beta   90.00
_cell.angle_gamma   90.00
#
_symmetry.space_group_name_H-M   'P 1'
#
loop_
_entity.id
_entity.type
_entity.pdbx_description
1 polymer ?
#
loop_
_entity_poly.entity_id
_entity_poly.type
_entity_poly.pdbx_seq_one_letter_code
_entity_poly.pdbx_strand_id
1 'polypeptide(L)'
;MAYIEYNWVKNEHPIRFSEFASDMGINLRTLSYDNVKEDVWDWIDSKIRSKIMSELDYVWKDEFETSLSSVNQGIYVITIAENLSIDYEGKPSKVLYIGRGQLRARIGNHLKFWLRNLSDSLQDIAIHVWMTEVKVRGNSDAYKDVESDLISHFYEKFGMYPLRNAKFGDWHE
;
A
#
# COMPACT_ATOMS: atom_id res chain seq x y z
N MET A 1 2.36 10.84 -27.33
CA MET A 1 2.06 10.70 -25.89
C MET A 1 3.02 11.58 -25.12
N ALA A 2 2.55 12.35 -24.15
CA ALA A 2 3.43 13.06 -23.24
C ALA A 2 4.07 12.04 -22.28
N TYR A 3 5.35 12.22 -21.95
CA TYR A 3 6.05 11.38 -20.99
C TYR A 3 6.04 12.08 -19.64
N ILE A 4 5.51 11.42 -18.61
CA ILE A 4 5.50 11.92 -17.23
C ILE A 4 6.57 11.13 -16.48
N GLU A 5 7.63 11.81 -16.05
CA GLU A 5 8.62 11.23 -15.15
C GLU A 5 8.16 11.32 -13.70
N TYR A 6 8.30 10.22 -12.98
CA TYR A 6 8.00 10.15 -11.56
C TYR A 6 8.93 9.13 -10.89
N ASN A 7 9.35 9.44 -9.67
CA ASN A 7 10.31 8.65 -8.90
C ASN A 7 9.57 7.82 -7.85
N TRP A 8 9.81 6.51 -7.86
CA TRP A 8 9.22 5.62 -6.87
C TRP A 8 10.12 5.51 -5.64
N VAL A 9 9.50 5.63 -4.47
CA VAL A 9 10.08 5.19 -3.20
C VAL A 9 9.25 4.05 -2.63
N LYS A 10 9.86 3.15 -1.86
CA LYS A 10 9.16 2.10 -1.13
C LYS A 10 9.77 1.90 0.24
N ASN A 11 9.01 1.32 1.18
CA ASN A 11 9.57 0.86 2.44
C ASN A 11 10.78 -0.07 2.22
N GLU A 12 11.86 0.18 2.98
CA GLU A 12 13.13 -0.53 2.89
C GLU A 12 12.96 -2.02 3.21
N HIS A 13 12.38 -2.30 4.39
CA HIS A 13 12.07 -3.65 4.84
C HIS A 13 10.58 -3.97 4.65
N PRO A 14 10.23 -5.21 4.28
CA PRO A 14 8.84 -5.62 4.18
C PRO A 14 8.05 -5.35 5.47
N ILE A 15 6.83 -4.84 5.33
CA ILE A 15 5.94 -4.61 6.46
C ILE A 15 5.30 -5.94 6.85
N ARG A 16 5.52 -6.35 8.10
CA ARG A 16 4.87 -7.50 8.75
C ARG A 16 4.23 -7.03 10.05
N PHE A 17 2.91 -7.13 10.18
CA PHE A 17 2.19 -6.61 11.34
C PHE A 17 2.70 -7.24 12.64
N SER A 18 3.09 -8.52 12.61
CA SER A 18 3.62 -9.21 13.79
C SER A 18 5.00 -8.70 14.23
N GLU A 19 5.85 -8.23 13.31
CA GLU A 19 7.16 -7.65 13.65
C GLU A 19 6.99 -6.29 14.34
N PHE A 20 6.14 -5.43 13.77
CA PHE A 20 5.81 -4.14 14.39
C PHE A 20 5.20 -4.29 15.78
N ALA A 21 4.37 -5.32 15.99
CA ALA A 21 3.84 -5.64 17.31
C ALA A 21 4.92 -6.19 18.25
N SER A 22 5.80 -7.06 17.75
CA SER A 22 6.87 -7.67 18.56
C SER A 22 7.85 -6.62 19.09
N ASP A 23 8.18 -5.62 18.28
CA ASP A 23 9.00 -4.47 18.70
C ASP A 23 8.37 -3.66 19.84
N MET A 24 7.06 -3.76 20.01
CA MET A 24 6.31 -3.14 21.10
C MET A 24 6.16 -4.07 22.31
N GLY A 25 6.77 -5.26 22.27
CA GLY A 25 6.61 -6.31 23.29
C GLY A 25 5.30 -7.09 23.18
N ILE A 26 4.61 -7.02 22.03
CA ILE A 26 3.33 -7.69 21.80
C ILE A 26 3.53 -8.85 20.83
N ASN A 27 3.37 -10.08 21.31
CA ASN A 27 3.48 -11.25 20.46
C ASN A 27 2.10 -11.64 19.89
N LEU A 28 1.82 -11.21 18.66
CA LEU A 28 0.57 -11.53 17.95
C LEU A 28 0.38 -13.03 17.67
N ARG A 29 1.46 -13.82 17.67
CA ARG A 29 1.36 -15.27 17.40
C ARG A 29 0.82 -16.06 18.59
N THR A 30 0.99 -15.51 19.80
CA THR A 30 0.51 -16.12 21.05
C THR A 30 -0.72 -15.43 21.61
N LEU A 31 -1.05 -14.23 21.12
CA LEU A 31 -2.26 -13.51 21.47
C LEU A 31 -3.46 -14.25 20.86
N SER A 32 -4.21 -14.97 21.70
CA SER A 32 -5.51 -15.49 21.25
C SER A 32 -6.47 -14.33 21.09
N TYR A 33 -6.91 -14.07 19.85
CA TYR A 33 -7.88 -13.02 19.53
C TYR A 33 -9.13 -13.10 20.43
N ASP A 34 -9.56 -14.32 20.77
CA ASP A 34 -10.75 -14.59 21.57
C ASP A 34 -10.63 -14.15 23.04
N ASN A 35 -9.40 -13.92 23.53
CA ASN A 35 -9.12 -13.58 24.93
C ASN A 35 -8.74 -12.12 25.15
N VAL A 36 -8.70 -11.31 24.08
CA VAL A 36 -8.33 -9.89 24.15
C VAL A 36 -9.60 -9.06 24.03
N LYS A 37 -9.81 -8.14 24.99
CA LYS A 37 -10.92 -7.19 24.90
C LYS A 37 -10.76 -6.33 23.65
N GLU A 38 -11.89 -6.02 23.00
CA GLU A 38 -11.93 -5.27 21.74
C GLU A 38 -11.21 -3.91 21.84
N ASP A 39 -11.36 -3.19 22.95
CA ASP A 39 -10.70 -1.90 23.20
C ASP A 39 -9.17 -2.01 23.27
N VAL A 40 -8.67 -3.08 23.90
CA VAL A 40 -7.24 -3.39 23.96
C VAL A 40 -6.72 -3.71 22.56
N TRP A 41 -7.48 -4.50 21.79
CA TRP A 41 -7.09 -4.85 20.43
C TRP A 41 -7.04 -3.64 19.50
N ASP A 42 -8.05 -2.77 19.56
CA ASP A 42 -8.09 -1.52 18.79
C ASP A 42 -6.91 -0.61 19.14
N TRP A 43 -6.51 -0.57 20.42
CA TRP A 43 -5.31 0.15 20.85
C TRP A 43 -4.03 -0.45 20.25
N ILE A 44 -3.86 -1.78 20.29
CA ILE A 44 -2.71 -2.48 19.70
C ILE A 44 -2.63 -2.19 18.19
N ASP A 45 -3.73 -2.39 17.47
CA ASP A 45 -3.83 -2.15 16.02
C ASP A 45 -3.50 -0.69 15.67
N SER A 46 -4.05 0.27 16.42
CA SER A 46 -3.76 1.69 16.25
C SER A 46 -2.27 2.01 16.39
N LYS A 47 -1.59 1.37 17.34
CA LYS A 47 -0.15 1.56 17.55
C LYS A 47 0.70 0.96 16.45
N ILE A 48 0.39 -0.27 16.02
CA ILE A 48 1.06 -0.94 14.89
C ILE A 48 0.94 -0.05 13.64
N ARG A 49 -0.28 0.37 13.31
CA ARG A 49 -0.53 1.25 12.16
C ARG A 49 0.21 2.57 12.26
N SER A 50 0.25 3.19 13.44
CA SER A 50 0.97 4.44 13.66
C SER A 50 2.47 4.28 13.40
N LYS A 51 3.07 3.16 13.84
CA LYS A 51 4.49 2.89 13.63
C LYS A 51 4.81 2.61 12.16
N ILE A 52 4.02 1.78 11.48
CA ILE A 52 4.14 1.55 10.02
C ILE A 52 4.06 2.88 9.26
N MET A 53 3.07 3.72 9.58
CA MET A 53 2.90 5.02 8.94
C MET A 53 4.03 6.01 9.26
N SER A 54 4.71 5.85 10.41
CA SER A 54 5.89 6.65 10.74
C SER A 54 7.10 6.25 9.91
N GLU A 55 7.28 4.96 9.64
CA GLU A 55 8.36 4.46 8.79
C GLU A 55 8.16 4.86 7.33
N LEU A 56 6.93 4.78 6.83
CA LEU A 56 6.61 5.27 5.48
C LEU A 56 6.84 6.77 5.34
N ASP A 57 6.48 7.57 6.34
CA ASP A 57 6.78 9.00 6.37
C ASP A 57 8.30 9.26 6.38
N TYR A 58 9.06 8.49 7.16
CA TYR A 58 10.52 8.61 7.24
C TYR A 58 11.17 8.35 5.89
N VAL A 59 10.83 7.22 5.27
CA VAL A 59 11.34 6.83 3.94
C VAL A 59 10.97 7.85 2.87
N TRP A 60 9.73 8.35 2.88
CA TRP A 60 9.32 9.42 1.97
C TRP A 60 10.14 10.70 2.18
N LYS A 61 10.34 11.10 3.43
CA LYS A 61 11.07 12.31 3.78
C LYS A 61 12.55 12.22 3.43
N ASP A 62 13.15 11.04 3.54
CA ASP A 62 14.54 10.80 3.16
C ASP A 62 14.74 11.01 1.65
N GLU A 63 13.80 10.53 0.83
CA GLU A 63 13.87 10.64 -0.63
C GLU A 63 13.44 12.03 -1.16
N PHE A 64 12.37 12.62 -0.61
CA PHE A 64 11.70 13.80 -1.19
C PHE A 64 11.75 15.06 -0.33
N GLU A 65 12.44 15.02 0.83
CA GLU A 65 12.57 16.14 1.79
C GLU A 65 11.23 16.77 2.25
N THR A 66 10.11 16.07 2.04
CA THR A 66 8.75 16.53 2.36
C THR A 66 8.02 15.52 3.22
N SER A 67 6.84 15.88 3.73
CA SER A 67 6.00 14.92 4.45
C SER A 67 5.11 14.16 3.49
N LEU A 68 4.94 12.84 3.67
CA LEU A 68 3.97 12.05 2.91
C LEU A 68 2.54 12.62 3.02
N SER A 69 2.22 13.32 4.12
CA SER A 69 0.93 13.98 4.31
C SER A 69 0.71 15.18 3.38
N SER A 70 1.77 15.76 2.80
CA SER A 70 1.68 16.86 1.84
C SER A 70 1.36 16.40 0.41
N VAL A 71 1.45 15.09 0.15
CA VAL A 71 1.24 14.51 -1.18
C VAL A 71 -0.25 14.27 -1.41
N ASN A 72 -0.92 15.22 -2.04
CA ASN A 72 -2.36 15.14 -2.36
C ASN A 72 -2.63 14.41 -3.68
N GLN A 73 -1.66 14.40 -4.60
CA GLN A 73 -1.75 13.83 -5.95
C GLN A 73 -0.73 12.69 -6.11
N GLY A 74 -0.85 11.69 -5.24
CA GLY A 74 0.06 10.55 -5.23
C GLY A 74 -0.52 9.31 -5.88
N ILE A 75 0.38 8.43 -6.29
CA ILE A 75 0.11 7.07 -6.72
C ILE A 75 0.86 6.12 -5.80
N TYR A 76 0.23 5.01 -5.45
CA TYR A 76 0.85 3.98 -4.66
C TYR A 76 0.48 2.59 -5.16
N VAL A 77 1.40 1.64 -4.97
CA VAL A 77 1.22 0.24 -5.31
C VAL A 77 1.51 -0.60 -4.07
N ILE A 78 0.57 -1.45 -3.68
CA ILE A 78 0.75 -2.40 -2.60
C ILE A 78 1.09 -3.75 -3.21
N THR A 79 2.20 -4.33 -2.78
CA THR A 79 2.67 -5.63 -3.28
C THR A 79 2.89 -6.61 -2.13
N ILE A 80 2.75 -7.90 -2.41
CA ILE A 80 3.38 -8.94 -1.57
C ILE A 80 4.90 -8.74 -1.65
N ALA A 81 5.59 -8.96 -0.54
CA ALA A 81 7.05 -8.92 -0.47
C ALA A 81 7.67 -10.31 -0.54
N GLU A 82 9.00 -10.37 -0.51
CA GLU A 82 9.77 -11.62 -0.47
C GLU A 82 9.47 -12.55 -1.68
N ASN A 83 9.60 -13.87 -1.52
CA ASN A 83 9.53 -14.84 -2.62
C ASN A 83 8.11 -15.35 -2.90
N LEU A 84 7.08 -14.57 -2.53
CA LEU A 84 5.68 -14.90 -2.77
C LEU A 84 5.10 -14.04 -3.90
N SER A 85 4.16 -14.62 -4.64
CA SER A 85 3.41 -13.95 -5.72
C SER A 85 2.03 -14.58 -5.84
N ILE A 86 1.10 -13.84 -6.44
CA ILE A 86 -0.20 -14.34 -6.86
C ILE A 86 -0.11 -14.71 -8.35
N ASP A 87 -0.75 -15.82 -8.70
CA ASP A 87 -0.92 -16.19 -10.10
C ASP A 87 -2.09 -15.39 -10.71
N TYR A 88 -1.79 -14.61 -11.74
CA TYR A 88 -2.76 -13.89 -12.56
C TYR A 88 -2.82 -14.57 -13.92
N GLU A 89 -3.74 -15.54 -14.09
CA GLU A 89 -3.91 -16.32 -15.33
C GLU A 89 -2.60 -16.99 -15.83
N GLY A 90 -1.89 -17.70 -14.95
CA GLY A 90 -0.62 -18.36 -15.27
C GLY A 90 0.60 -17.43 -15.30
N LYS A 91 0.43 -16.15 -14.94
CA LYS A 91 1.51 -15.16 -14.88
C LYS A 91 1.69 -14.64 -13.45
N PRO A 92 2.79 -14.99 -12.77
CA PRO A 92 3.00 -14.57 -11.39
C PRO A 92 3.26 -13.06 -11.28
N SER A 93 2.59 -12.41 -10.33
CA SER A 93 2.82 -11.01 -9.96
C SER A 93 2.68 -10.79 -8.47
N LYS A 94 3.39 -9.80 -7.94
CA LYS A 94 3.31 -9.42 -6.52
C LYS A 94 2.28 -8.33 -6.24
N VAL A 95 1.75 -7.67 -7.27
CA VAL A 95 0.91 -6.48 -7.10
C VAL A 95 -0.47 -6.89 -6.60
N LEU A 96 -0.85 -6.40 -5.43
CA LEU A 96 -2.17 -6.60 -4.84
C LEU A 96 -3.15 -5.50 -5.23
N TYR A 97 -2.64 -4.27 -5.30
CA TYR A 97 -3.45 -3.08 -5.46
C TYR A 97 -2.64 -1.91 -6.03
N ILE A 98 -3.24 -1.19 -6.98
CA ILE A 98 -2.76 0.10 -7.47
C ILE A 98 -3.82 1.13 -7.09
N GLY A 99 -3.40 2.26 -6.52
CA GLY A 99 -4.34 3.30 -6.15
C GLY A 99 -3.74 4.69 -6.15
N ARG A 100 -4.64 5.66 -6.04
CA ARG A 100 -4.31 7.08 -6.05
C ARG A 100 -4.88 7.88 -4.88
N GLY A 101 -4.43 9.13 -4.77
CA GLY A 101 -4.97 10.17 -3.91
C GLY A 101 -3.96 10.68 -2.89
N GLN A 102 -4.48 11.18 -1.75
CA GLN A 102 -3.63 11.63 -0.65
C GLN A 102 -2.95 10.42 0.00
N LEU A 103 -1.62 10.30 -0.15
CA LEU A 103 -0.91 9.05 0.11
C LEU A 103 -1.08 8.56 1.56
N ARG A 104 -0.78 9.43 2.53
CA ARG A 104 -0.81 9.07 3.96
C ARG A 104 -2.17 8.55 4.41
N ALA A 105 -3.24 9.24 4.04
CA ALA A 105 -4.61 8.92 4.40
C ALA A 105 -5.08 7.64 3.70
N ARG A 106 -4.79 7.49 2.40
CA ARG A 106 -5.20 6.31 1.63
C ARG A 106 -4.49 5.04 2.09
N ILE A 107 -3.18 5.10 2.33
CA ILE A 107 -2.42 3.97 2.86
C ILE A 107 -2.87 3.63 4.28
N GLY A 108 -3.04 4.64 5.15
CA GLY A 108 -3.56 4.44 6.50
C GLY A 108 -4.95 3.77 6.53
N ASN A 109 -5.80 4.09 5.55
CA ASN A 109 -7.10 3.45 5.36
C ASN A 109 -6.96 1.97 4.99
N HIS A 110 -6.04 1.64 4.07
CA HIS A 110 -5.78 0.24 3.70
C HIS A 110 -5.25 -0.58 4.88
N LEU A 111 -4.31 -0.01 5.64
CA LEU A 111 -3.77 -0.61 6.87
C LEU A 111 -4.89 -0.89 7.89
N LYS A 112 -5.83 0.04 8.07
CA LYS A 112 -6.96 -0.11 9.00
C LYS A 112 -7.92 -1.23 8.61
N PHE A 113 -8.15 -1.38 7.30
CA PHE A 113 -9.24 -2.23 6.80
C PHE A 113 -8.70 -3.53 6.22
N TRP A 114 -8.42 -3.57 4.92
CA TRP A 114 -8.22 -4.86 4.24
C TRP A 114 -6.81 -5.44 4.42
N LEU A 115 -5.78 -4.62 4.64
CA LEU A 115 -4.43 -5.14 4.84
C LEU A 115 -4.30 -5.90 6.16
N ARG A 116 -4.94 -5.38 7.22
CA ARG A 116 -5.06 -6.10 8.49
C ARG A 116 -5.71 -7.47 8.27
N ASN A 117 -6.88 -7.50 7.63
CA ASN A 117 -7.61 -8.75 7.39
C ASN A 117 -6.80 -9.74 6.55
N LEU A 118 -6.04 -9.25 5.57
CA LEU A 118 -5.14 -10.07 4.76
C LEU A 118 -3.99 -10.65 5.60
N SER A 119 -3.36 -9.82 6.43
CA SER A 119 -2.30 -10.23 7.35
C SER A 119 -2.79 -11.30 8.32
N ASP A 120 -3.97 -11.11 8.92
CA ASP A 120 -4.58 -12.07 9.84
C ASP A 120 -4.90 -13.40 9.12
N SER A 121 -5.39 -13.34 7.89
CA SER A 121 -5.78 -14.54 7.11
C SER A 121 -4.61 -15.36 6.59
N LEU A 122 -3.48 -14.72 6.28
CA LEU A 122 -2.32 -15.35 5.65
C LEU A 122 -1.14 -15.54 6.61
N GLN A 123 -1.40 -15.57 7.91
CA GLN A 123 -0.39 -15.77 8.96
C GLN A 123 0.78 -14.77 8.84
N ASP A 124 0.44 -13.47 8.84
CA ASP A 124 1.38 -12.35 8.79
C ASP A 124 2.14 -12.22 7.45
N ILE A 125 1.39 -12.01 6.36
CA ILE A 125 1.99 -11.76 5.05
C ILE A 125 2.87 -10.49 5.05
N ALA A 126 4.03 -10.57 4.41
CA ALA A 126 4.91 -9.44 4.20
C ALA A 126 4.46 -8.59 3.01
N ILE A 127 4.43 -7.27 3.16
CA ILE A 127 4.02 -6.35 2.08
C ILE A 127 5.06 -5.24 1.84
N HIS A 128 5.07 -4.72 0.61
CA HIS A 128 5.67 -3.43 0.29
C HIS A 128 4.62 -2.43 -0.16
N VAL A 129 4.86 -1.17 0.15
CA VAL A 129 4.09 -0.02 -0.33
C VAL A 129 5.04 0.86 -1.13
N TRP A 130 4.87 0.83 -2.44
CA TRP A 130 5.53 1.73 -3.38
C TRP A 130 4.71 3.02 -3.48
N MET A 131 5.37 4.16 -3.52
CA MET A 131 4.76 5.48 -3.45
C MET A 131 5.46 6.42 -4.42
N THR A 132 4.70 7.28 -5.08
CA THR A 132 5.22 8.36 -5.92
C THR A 132 4.25 9.53 -5.91
N GLU A 133 4.76 10.73 -6.21
CA GLU A 133 3.96 11.91 -6.47
C GLU A 133 3.94 12.18 -7.98
N VAL A 134 2.77 12.61 -8.49
CA VAL A 134 2.61 12.99 -9.90
C VAL A 134 2.29 14.48 -9.95
N LYS A 135 3.22 15.28 -10.48
CA LYS A 135 3.07 16.73 -10.64
C LYS A 135 3.26 17.12 -12.10
N VAL A 136 2.16 17.51 -12.75
CA VAL A 136 2.19 18.04 -14.12
C VAL A 136 1.73 19.49 -14.11
N ARG A 137 2.56 20.40 -14.63
CA ARG A 137 2.24 21.82 -14.67
C ARG A 137 0.97 22.06 -15.49
N GLY A 138 -0.04 22.66 -14.86
CA GLY A 138 -1.31 22.98 -15.51
C GLY A 138 -2.28 21.80 -15.62
N ASN A 139 -1.96 20.62 -15.07
CA ASN A 139 -2.88 19.49 -15.01
C ASN A 139 -2.89 18.88 -13.60
N SER A 140 -3.88 19.26 -12.80
CA SER A 140 -4.10 18.72 -11.46
C SER A 140 -4.62 17.29 -11.45
N ASP A 141 -5.08 16.78 -12.59
CA ASP A 141 -5.68 15.46 -12.74
C ASP A 141 -4.75 14.44 -13.37
N ALA A 142 -3.51 14.80 -13.72
CA ALA A 142 -2.55 13.89 -14.37
C ALA A 142 -2.29 12.60 -13.58
N TYR A 143 -2.37 12.65 -12.26
CA TYR A 143 -2.24 11.45 -11.41
C TYR A 143 -3.36 10.43 -11.66
N LYS A 144 -4.54 10.88 -12.11
CA LYS A 144 -5.65 10.00 -12.49
C LYS A 144 -5.33 9.21 -13.74
N ASP A 145 -4.78 9.90 -14.75
CA ASP A 145 -4.37 9.29 -16.01
C ASP A 145 -3.26 8.26 -15.76
N VAL A 146 -2.26 8.62 -14.93
CA VAL A 146 -1.17 7.71 -14.56
C VAL A 146 -1.69 6.47 -13.82
N GLU A 147 -2.65 6.59 -12.90
CA GLU A 147 -3.27 5.42 -12.26
C GLU A 147 -3.96 4.52 -13.29
N SER A 148 -4.79 5.11 -14.15
CA SER A 148 -5.51 4.40 -15.19
C SER A 148 -4.56 3.66 -16.13
N ASP A 149 -3.47 4.30 -16.55
CA ASP A 149 -2.43 3.70 -17.39
C ASP A 149 -1.73 2.53 -16.68
N LEU A 150 -1.40 2.66 -15.39
CA LEU A 150 -0.78 1.57 -14.62
C LEU A 150 -1.71 0.36 -14.46
N ILE A 151 -3.00 0.60 -14.20
CA ILE A 151 -4.02 -0.46 -14.11
C ILE A 151 -4.21 -1.13 -15.48
N SER A 152 -4.28 -0.34 -16.56
CA SER A 152 -4.43 -0.83 -17.93
C SER A 152 -3.23 -1.67 -18.34
N HIS A 153 -2.02 -1.18 -18.09
CA HIS A 153 -0.78 -1.89 -18.37
C HIS A 153 -0.70 -3.22 -17.59
N PHE A 154 -1.16 -3.22 -16.33
CA PHE A 154 -1.25 -4.46 -15.56
C PHE A 154 -2.21 -5.45 -16.22
N TYR A 155 -3.41 -5.00 -16.60
CA TYR A 155 -4.41 -5.85 -17.25
C TYR A 155 -3.91 -6.41 -18.59
N GLU A 156 -3.31 -5.58 -19.44
CA GLU A 156 -2.74 -6.00 -20.73
C GLU A 156 -1.65 -7.07 -20.54
N LYS A 157 -0.81 -6.90 -19.51
CA LYS A 157 0.30 -7.82 -19.22
C LYS A 157 -0.19 -9.13 -18.62
N PHE A 158 -1.13 -9.10 -17.68
CA PHE A 158 -1.52 -10.24 -16.85
C PHE A 158 -2.89 -10.85 -17.19
N GLY A 159 -3.69 -10.20 -18.04
CA GLY A 159 -5.03 -10.66 -18.46
C GLY A 159 -6.15 -10.40 -17.44
N MET A 160 -5.81 -9.86 -16.27
CA MET A 160 -6.76 -9.50 -15.21
C MET A 160 -6.22 -8.37 -14.34
N TYR A 161 -7.10 -7.74 -13.55
CA TYR A 161 -6.72 -6.66 -12.64
C TYR A 161 -6.00 -7.17 -11.39
N PRO A 162 -5.24 -6.31 -10.68
CA PRO A 162 -4.74 -6.65 -9.36
C PRO A 162 -5.87 -7.05 -8.41
N LEU A 163 -5.55 -7.91 -7.44
CA LEU A 163 -6.53 -8.62 -6.59
C LEU A 163 -7.59 -7.71 -5.95
N ARG A 164 -7.21 -6.48 -5.57
CA ARG A 164 -8.08 -5.52 -4.86
C ARG A 164 -8.57 -4.36 -5.73
N ASN A 165 -8.23 -4.32 -7.01
CA ASN A 165 -8.79 -3.34 -7.94
C ASN A 165 -10.13 -3.87 -8.48
N ALA A 166 -11.22 -3.13 -8.23
CA ALA A 166 -12.56 -3.60 -8.55
C ALA A 166 -12.86 -3.60 -10.06
N LYS A 167 -12.41 -2.57 -10.81
CA LYS A 167 -12.45 -2.37 -12.29
C LYS A 167 -11.44 -1.25 -12.68
N PHE A 168 -11.30 -0.93 -13.98
CA PHE A 168 -10.56 0.23 -14.53
C PHE A 168 -10.75 1.47 -13.63
N GLY A 169 -9.68 2.27 -13.43
CA GLY A 169 -9.78 3.59 -12.79
C GLY A 169 -10.75 4.51 -13.53
N ASP A 170 -10.98 5.73 -13.01
CA ASP A 170 -11.91 6.68 -13.64
C ASP A 170 -11.44 7.04 -15.05
N TRP A 171 -12.00 6.35 -16.07
CA TRP A 171 -11.87 6.70 -17.47
C TRP A 171 -12.73 7.93 -17.75
N HIS A 172 -12.12 8.96 -18.35
CA HIS A 172 -12.86 10.02 -19.03
C HIS A 172 -12.75 9.74 -20.54
N GLU A 173 -13.89 9.52 -21.20
CA GLU A 173 -14.00 9.50 -22.67
C GLU A 173 -13.64 10.86 -23.29
#